data_AF-A0A928N259-F1
#
_entry.id   AF-A0A928N259-F1
#
_cell.length_a   1.000
_cell.length_b   1.000
_cell.length_c   1.000
_cell.angle_alpha   90.00
_cell.angle_beta   90.00
_cell.angle_gamma   90.00
#
_symmetry.space_group_name_H-M   'P 1'
#
loop_
_entity.id
_entity.type
_entity.pdbx_description
1 polymer ?
#
loop_
_entity_poly.entity_id
_entity_poly.type
_entity_poly.pdbx_seq_one_letter_code
_entity_poly.pdbx_strand_id
1 'polypeptide(L)'
;MTASLTANLTAVFNKAKAAEKRAEALHLARLQTLKENIDSARDEIRSAIENFNNVTEPKLIDLYIYKIQSEQSRFEQLLSEYKTLARTPIDYNEAKSS
;
A
#
# COMPACT_ATOMS: atom_id res chain seq x y z
N MET A 1 11.09 27.71 38.86
CA MET A 1 10.38 26.44 38.61
C MET A 1 9.47 26.48 37.37
N THR A 2 8.94 27.63 36.95
CA THR A 2 8.04 27.75 35.78
C THR A 2 8.71 27.47 34.43
N ALA A 3 9.95 27.92 34.22
CA ALA A 3 10.68 27.73 32.95
C ALA A 3 10.89 26.24 32.57
N SER A 4 11.09 25.36 33.56
CA SER A 4 11.26 23.92 33.33
C SER A 4 9.94 23.23 32.95
N LEU A 5 8.81 23.71 33.46
CA LEU A 5 7.49 23.18 33.11
C LEU A 5 7.10 23.60 31.69
N THR A 6 7.34 24.87 31.34
CA THR A 6 7.09 25.40 29.99
C THR A 6 7.95 24.69 28.95
N ALA A 7 9.24 24.47 29.22
CA ALA A 7 10.13 23.74 28.32
C ALA A 7 9.66 22.30 28.07
N ASN A 8 9.20 21.60 29.12
CA ASN A 8 8.65 20.25 28.98
C ASN A 8 7.35 20.22 28.15
N LEU A 9 6.44 21.17 28.39
CA LEU A 9 5.21 21.30 27.61
C LEU A 9 5.49 21.56 26.12
N THR A 10 6.42 22.46 25.81
CA THR A 10 6.84 22.74 24.43
C THR A 10 7.49 21.52 23.77
N ALA A 11 8.34 20.78 24.49
CA ALA A 11 8.98 19.58 23.98
C ALA A 11 7.96 18.47 23.67
N VAL A 12 6.98 18.25 24.56
CA VAL A 12 5.90 17.27 24.35
C VAL A 12 5.04 17.66 23.14
N PHE A 13 4.68 18.93 23.01
CA PHE A 13 3.91 19.43 21.88
C PHE A 13 4.64 19.22 20.54
N ASN A 14 5.93 19.60 20.47
CA ASN A 14 6.73 19.43 19.27
C ASN A 14 6.90 17.95 18.90
N LYS A 15 7.07 17.07 19.90
CA LYS A 15 7.14 15.62 19.69
C LYS A 15 5.81 15.06 19.14
N ALA A 16 4.67 15.53 19.64
CA ALA A 16 3.36 15.13 19.13
C ALA A 16 3.19 15.55 17.66
N LYS A 17 3.53 16.81 17.33
CA LYS A 17 3.50 17.32 15.95
C LYS A 17 4.40 16.53 14.99
N ALA A 18 5.59 16.13 15.44
CA ALA A 18 6.49 15.31 14.64
C ALA A 18 5.94 13.90 14.40
N ALA A 19 5.31 13.29 15.42
CA ALA A 19 4.65 12.00 15.29
C ALA A 19 3.46 12.07 14.32
N GLU A 20 2.67 13.14 14.37
CA GLU A 20 1.56 13.38 13.43
C GLU A 20 2.06 13.37 11.97
N LYS A 21 3.05 14.22 11.67
CA LYS A 21 3.65 14.33 10.33
C LYS A 21 4.25 13.00 9.85
N ARG A 22 4.84 12.22 10.76
CA ARG A 22 5.41 10.91 10.43
C ARG A 22 4.32 9.89 10.09
N ALA A 23 3.21 9.87 10.84
CA ALA A 23 2.08 8.99 10.55
C ALA A 23 1.44 9.34 9.19
N GLU A 24 1.29 10.62 8.88
CA GLU A 24 0.83 11.08 7.55
C GLU A 24 1.75 10.61 6.43
N ALA A 25 3.06 10.82 6.58
CA ALA A 25 4.04 10.40 5.59
C ALA A 25 4.03 8.87 5.39
N LEU A 26 3.91 8.10 6.46
CA LEU A 26 3.82 6.64 6.41
C LEU A 26 2.53 6.19 5.70
N HIS A 27 1.40 6.82 6.00
CA HIS A 27 0.13 6.52 5.37
C HIS A 27 0.17 6.78 3.86
N LEU A 28 0.72 7.93 3.44
CA LEU A 28 0.90 8.28 2.04
C LEU A 28 1.86 7.32 1.33
N ALA A 29 2.96 6.93 1.97
CA ALA A 29 3.91 5.97 1.42
C ALA A 29 3.23 4.61 1.16
N ARG A 30 2.43 4.11 2.12
CA ARG A 30 1.69 2.85 1.95
C ARG A 30 0.69 2.91 0.79
N LEU A 31 -0.05 4.02 0.65
CA LEU A 31 -0.96 4.23 -0.50
C LEU A 31 -0.20 4.24 -1.83
N GLN A 32 0.97 4.87 -1.88
CA GLN A 32 1.79 4.92 -3.08
C GLN A 32 2.30 3.52 -3.46
N THR A 33 2.80 2.75 -2.50
CA THR A 33 3.22 1.35 -2.72
C THR A 33 2.07 0.47 -3.22
N LEU A 34 0.88 0.61 -2.64
CA LEU A 34 -0.30 -0.13 -3.12
C LEU A 34 -0.65 0.23 -4.56
N LYS A 35 -0.58 1.51 -4.92
CA LYS A 35 -0.82 1.97 -6.29
C LYS A 35 0.19 1.39 -7.28
N GLU A 36 1.48 1.40 -6.94
CA GLU A 36 2.54 0.80 -7.76
C GLU A 36 2.32 -0.71 -7.95
N ASN A 37 1.93 -1.41 -6.87
CA ASN A 37 1.62 -2.84 -6.95
C ASN A 37 0.37 -3.13 -7.81
N ILE A 38 -0.65 -2.27 -7.76
CA ILE A 38 -1.84 -2.36 -8.63
C ILE A 38 -1.45 -2.19 -10.09
N ASP A 39 -0.63 -1.19 -10.40
CA ASP A 39 -0.15 -0.94 -11.76
C ASP A 39 0.69 -2.13 -12.28
N SER A 40 1.58 -2.66 -11.44
CA SER A 40 2.38 -3.86 -11.75
C SER A 40 1.50 -5.09 -12.02
N ALA A 41 0.52 -5.37 -11.17
CA ALA A 41 -0.41 -6.49 -11.37
C ALA A 41 -1.22 -6.35 -12.67
N ARG A 42 -1.66 -5.14 -13.02
CA ARG A 42 -2.32 -4.87 -14.30
C ARG A 42 -1.41 -5.17 -15.49
N ASP A 43 -0.15 -4.77 -15.41
CA ASP A 43 0.81 -4.99 -16.49
C ASP A 43 1.16 -6.48 -16.64
N GLU A 44 1.26 -7.22 -15.54
CA GLU A 44 1.42 -8.68 -15.54
C GLU A 44 0.22 -9.41 -16.17
N ILE A 45 -1.01 -9.01 -15.83
CA ILE A 45 -2.24 -9.54 -16.46
C ILE A 45 -2.20 -9.30 -17.96
N ARG A 46 -1.89 -8.06 -18.37
CA ARG A 46 -1.82 -7.69 -19.78
C ARG A 46 -0.79 -8.53 -20.53
N SER A 47 0.42 -8.65 -19.99
CA SER A 47 1.49 -9.46 -20.57
C SER A 47 1.09 -10.94 -20.66
N ALA A 48 0.44 -11.50 -19.63
CA ALA A 48 -0.03 -12.88 -19.64
C ALA A 48 -1.09 -13.11 -20.74
N ILE A 49 -2.03 -12.19 -20.93
CA ILE A 49 -3.04 -12.24 -21.99
C ILE A 49 -2.39 -12.12 -23.37
N GLU A 50 -1.46 -11.17 -23.56
CA GLU A 50 -0.75 -10.97 -24.83
C GLU A 50 0.02 -12.24 -25.24
N ASN A 51 0.68 -12.90 -24.29
CA ASN A 51 1.39 -14.15 -24.53
C ASN A 51 0.43 -15.33 -24.79
N PHE A 52 -0.69 -15.40 -24.06
CA PHE A 52 -1.69 -16.45 -24.20
C PHE A 52 -2.27 -16.56 -25.63
N ASN A 53 -2.46 -15.42 -26.31
CA ASN A 53 -3.06 -15.37 -27.64
C ASN A 53 -2.35 -16.22 -28.70
N ASN A 54 -1.08 -16.55 -28.50
CA ASN A 54 -0.26 -17.31 -29.45
C ASN A 54 0.01 -18.77 -29.01
N VAL A 55 -0.59 -19.21 -27.90
CA VAL A 55 -0.31 -20.52 -27.32
C VAL A 55 -1.27 -21.57 -27.88
N THR A 56 -0.71 -22.61 -28.48
CA THR A 56 -1.47 -23.76 -29.02
C THR A 56 -1.25 -25.05 -28.23
N GLU A 57 -0.24 -25.09 -27.35
CA GLU A 57 0.08 -26.25 -26.53
C GLU A 57 -0.90 -26.34 -25.33
N PRO A 58 -1.71 -27.41 -25.20
CA PRO A 58 -2.74 -27.50 -24.17
C PRO A 58 -2.25 -27.27 -22.74
N LYS A 59 -1.08 -27.80 -22.39
CA LYS A 59 -0.51 -27.59 -21.04
C LYS A 59 -0.13 -26.13 -20.77
N LEU A 60 0.32 -25.42 -21.80
CA LEU A 60 0.65 -24.01 -21.68
C LEU A 60 -0.62 -23.15 -21.61
N ILE A 61 -1.69 -23.56 -22.31
CA ILE A 61 -3.01 -22.93 -22.19
C ILE A 61 -3.48 -22.96 -20.72
N ASP A 62 -3.46 -24.13 -20.09
CA ASP A 62 -3.85 -24.29 -18.68
C ASP A 62 -2.98 -23.43 -17.74
N LEU A 63 -1.67 -23.40 -17.98
CA LEU A 63 -0.72 -22.60 -17.20
C LEU A 63 -1.04 -21.10 -17.28
N TYR A 64 -1.32 -20.59 -18.48
CA TYR A 64 -1.65 -19.17 -18.68
C TYR A 64 -3.03 -18.83 -18.11
N ILE A 65 -4.03 -19.71 -18.24
CA ILE A 65 -5.33 -19.51 -17.58
C ILE A 65 -5.13 -19.34 -16.07
N TYR A 66 -4.36 -20.24 -15.45
CA TYR A 66 -4.06 -20.15 -14.03
C TYR A 66 -3.31 -18.85 -13.67
N LYS A 67 -2.28 -18.48 -14.44
CA LYS A 67 -1.51 -17.25 -14.20
C LYS A 67 -2.39 -16.00 -14.33
N ILE A 68 -3.25 -15.93 -15.34
CA ILE A 68 -4.17 -14.80 -15.51
C ILE A 68 -5.13 -14.71 -14.32
N GLN A 69 -5.73 -15.82 -13.90
CA GLN A 69 -6.66 -15.86 -12.77
C GLN A 69 -6.00 -15.49 -11.43
N SER A 70 -4.77 -15.95 -11.20
CA SER A 70 -4.04 -15.64 -9.97
C SER A 70 -3.65 -14.16 -9.91
N GLU A 71 -3.22 -13.58 -11.04
CA GLU A 71 -2.92 -12.15 -11.11
C GLU A 71 -4.17 -11.26 -11.01
N GLN A 72 -5.30 -11.68 -11.60
CA GLN A 72 -6.59 -11.01 -11.41
C GLN A 72 -7.02 -11.02 -9.95
N SER A 73 -6.88 -12.16 -9.27
CA SER A 73 -7.18 -12.28 -7.84
C SER A 73 -6.27 -11.37 -7.00
N ARG A 74 -4.97 -11.31 -7.31
CA ARG A 74 -4.02 -10.40 -6.66
C ARG A 74 -4.41 -8.94 -6.88
N PHE A 75 -4.78 -8.56 -8.10
CA PHE A 75 -5.21 -7.21 -8.45
C PHE A 75 -6.46 -6.78 -7.66
N GLU A 76 -7.46 -7.66 -7.54
CA GLU A 76 -8.68 -7.40 -6.77
C GLU A 76 -8.40 -7.19 -5.27
N GLN A 77 -7.51 -8.02 -4.70
CA GLN A 77 -7.08 -7.87 -3.31
C GLN A 77 -6.38 -6.53 -3.08
N LEU A 78 -5.42 -6.16 -3.93
CA LEU A 78 -4.70 -4.89 -3.84
C LEU A 78 -5.65 -3.69 -3.97
N LEU A 79 -6.63 -3.74 -4.86
CA LEU A 79 -7.66 -2.71 -4.98
C LEU A 79 -8.52 -2.59 -3.72
N SER A 80 -8.88 -3.71 -3.10
CA SER A 80 -9.63 -3.75 -1.85
C SER A 80 -8.83 -3.11 -0.71
N GLU A 81 -7.56 -3.48 -0.59
CA GLU A 81 -6.63 -2.91 0.40
C GLU A 81 -6.46 -1.41 0.20
N TYR A 82 -6.22 -0.96 -1.04
CA TYR A 82 -6.08 0.46 -1.36
C TYR A 82 -7.33 1.25 -0.99
N LYS A 83 -8.53 0.76 -1.37
CA LYS A 83 -9.81 1.41 -1.03
C LYS A 83 -10.03 1.48 0.47
N THR A 84 -9.62 0.44 1.20
CA THR A 84 -9.73 0.38 2.65
C THR A 84 -8.80 1.41 3.27
N LEU A 85 -7.50 1.38 2.93
CA LEU A 85 -6.51 2.31 3.44
C LEU A 85 -6.87 3.77 3.12
N ALA A 86 -7.31 4.06 1.90
CA ALA A 86 -7.68 5.42 1.49
C ALA A 86 -8.90 6.00 2.21
N ARG A 87 -9.72 5.15 2.84
CA ARG A 87 -10.89 5.55 3.64
C ARG A 87 -10.60 5.54 5.15
N THR A 88 -9.56 4.84 5.57
CA THR A 88 -9.19 4.72 6.98
C THR A 88 -8.52 6.01 7.46
N PRO A 89 -9.03 6.65 8.54
CA PRO A 89 -8.35 7.78 9.16
C PRO A 89 -6.93 7.43 9.61
N ILE A 90 -6.03 8.40 9.56
CA ILE A 90 -4.62 8.21 9.95
C ILE A 90 -4.55 7.94 11.47
N ASP A 91 -3.98 6.80 11.85
CA ASP A 91 -3.68 6.51 13.25
C ASP A 91 -2.31 7.10 13.64
N TYR A 92 -2.35 8.18 14.41
CA TYR A 92 -1.16 8.88 14.91
C TYR A 92 -0.39 8.14 16.01
N ASN A 93 -0.88 6.99 16.46
CA ASN A 93 -0.20 6.17 17.48
C ASN A 93 0.72 5.12 16.88
N GLU A 94 0.53 4.70 15.62
CA GLU A 94 1.46 3.78 14.94
C GLU A 94 2.89 4.35 14.86
N ALA A 95 3.02 5.66 14.65
CA ALA A 95 4.31 6.33 14.51
C ALA A 95 5.07 6.55 15.84
N LYS A 96 4.49 6.20 16.99
CA LYS A 96 5.09 6.36 18.33
C LYS A 96 5.77 5.08 18.84
N SER A 97 5.56 3.94 18.18
CA SER A 97 6.00 2.61 18.62
C SER A 97 7.27 2.08 17.93
N SER A 98 7.92 2.89 17.09
CA SER A 98 9.22 2.62 16.44
C SER A 98 10.23 3.69 16.79
#